data_AF-A0A537EM15-F1
#
_entry.id   AF-A0A537EM15-F1
#
_cell.length_a   1.000
_cell.length_b   1.000
_cell.length_c   1.000
_cell.angle_alpha   90.00
_cell.angle_beta   90.00
_cell.angle_gamma   90.00
#
_symmetry.space_group_name_H-M   'P 1'
#
loop_
_entity.id
_entity.type
_entity.pdbx_description
1 polymer ?
#
loop_
_entity_poly.entity_id
_entity_poly.type
_entity_poly.pdbx_seq_one_letter_code
_entity_poly.pdbx_strand_id
1 'polypeptide(L)'
;MSSRAFESYLALTKPKIVFLLDLTAVTAFLVSKPVIDPVRIIAVLVAGTLASGGAGALNNYVDRNLDREMRRTSQRPIPKGTITPARALVFGLALVAGALAISTVFLPLLASLFIFLGAAIYVLFYTKYLKP
;
A
#
# COMPACT_ATOMS: atom_id res chain seq x y z
N MET A 1 -12.61 -18.36 -3.58
CA MET A 1 -11.30 -18.25 -2.89
C MET A 1 -11.47 -18.81 -1.49
N SER A 2 -10.57 -19.68 -0.99
CA SER A 2 -10.64 -20.09 0.43
C SER A 2 -10.41 -18.87 1.31
N SER A 3 -11.11 -18.78 2.46
CA SER A 3 -11.00 -17.62 3.37
C SER A 3 -9.54 -17.29 3.75
N ARG A 4 -8.70 -18.33 3.84
CA ARG A 4 -7.25 -18.22 4.12
C ARG A 4 -6.45 -17.49 3.03
N ALA A 5 -6.85 -17.61 1.76
CA ALA A 5 -6.16 -16.93 0.66
C ALA A 5 -6.43 -15.42 0.71
N PHE A 6 -7.68 -15.03 0.96
CA PHE A 6 -8.07 -13.64 1.12
C PHE A 6 -7.35 -12.97 2.30
N GLU A 7 -7.35 -13.62 3.47
CA GLU A 7 -6.62 -13.16 4.65
C GLU A 7 -5.12 -12.99 4.38
N SER A 8 -4.53 -13.89 3.59
CA SER A 8 -3.11 -13.79 3.23
C SER A 8 -2.83 -12.55 2.37
N TYR A 9 -3.69 -12.21 1.41
CA TYR A 9 -3.53 -10.98 0.62
C TYR A 9 -3.78 -9.72 1.46
N LEU A 10 -4.78 -9.76 2.34
CA LEU A 10 -5.06 -8.65 3.26
C LEU A 10 -3.89 -8.42 4.24
N ALA A 11 -3.21 -9.48 4.67
CA ALA A 11 -2.01 -9.36 5.50
C ALA A 11 -0.86 -8.65 4.75
N LEU A 12 -0.75 -8.80 3.42
CA LEU A 12 0.26 -8.11 2.63
C LEU A 12 0.07 -6.60 2.60
N THR A 13 -1.18 -6.12 2.66
CA THR A 13 -1.49 -4.69 2.58
C THR A 13 -1.24 -3.93 3.89
N LYS A 14 -0.99 -4.63 5.00
CA LYS A 14 -0.73 -4.03 6.33
C LYS A 14 -1.84 -3.06 6.78
N PRO A 15 -3.08 -3.54 6.99
CA PRO A 15 -4.28 -2.69 7.18
C PRO A 15 -4.18 -1.69 8.34
N LYS A 16 -3.43 -2.01 9.40
CA LYS A 16 -3.19 -1.08 10.51
C LYS A 16 -2.41 0.17 10.08
N ILE A 17 -1.41 0.01 9.20
CA ILE A 17 -0.63 1.13 8.69
C ILE A 17 -1.48 1.94 7.72
N VAL A 18 -2.20 1.26 6.83
CA VAL A 18 -3.12 1.90 5.87
C VAL A 18 -4.14 2.78 6.58
N PHE A 19 -4.80 2.27 7.62
CA PHE A 19 -5.76 3.03 8.40
C PHE A 19 -5.17 4.31 9.00
N LEU A 20 -3.96 4.25 9.58
CA LEU A 20 -3.30 5.42 10.14
C LEU A 20 -2.94 6.46 9.06
N LEU A 21 -2.52 6.00 7.89
CA LEU A 21 -2.21 6.89 6.75
C LEU A 21 -3.47 7.56 6.21
N ASP A 22 -4.56 6.80 6.04
CA ASP A 22 -5.83 7.31 5.54
C ASP A 22 -6.47 8.28 6.53
N LEU A 23 -6.40 8.00 7.84
CA LEU A 23 -6.83 8.93 8.89
C LEU A 23 -6.06 10.25 8.78
N THR A 24 -4.74 10.18 8.61
CA THR A 24 -3.89 11.37 8.45
C THR A 24 -4.22 12.14 7.17
N ALA A 25 -4.49 11.45 6.07
CA ALA A 25 -4.83 12.06 4.79
C ALA A 25 -6.19 12.79 4.86
N VAL A 26 -7.19 12.18 5.49
CA VAL A 26 -8.52 12.80 5.65
C VAL A 26 -8.46 14.01 6.59
N THR A 27 -7.76 13.94 7.71
CA THR A 27 -7.63 15.11 8.61
C THR A 27 -6.93 16.27 7.92
N ALA A 28 -5.84 16.01 7.18
CA ALA A 28 -5.19 17.03 6.37
C ALA A 28 -6.11 17.62 5.30
N PHE A 29 -6.91 16.79 4.62
CA PHE A 29 -7.87 17.24 3.62
C PHE A 29 -8.92 18.18 4.23
N LEU A 30 -9.52 17.80 5.37
CA LEU A 30 -10.54 18.59 6.06
C LEU A 30 -10.01 19.94 6.55
N VAL A 31 -8.75 20.01 6.98
CA VAL A 31 -8.11 21.28 7.39
C VAL A 31 -7.79 22.17 6.17
N SER A 32 -7.47 21.57 5.03
CA SER A 32 -7.02 22.31 3.84
C SER A 32 -8.12 23.08 3.09
N LYS A 33 -9.40 22.77 3.33
CA LYS A 33 -10.53 23.25 2.52
C LYS A 33 -11.67 23.76 3.40
N PRO A 34 -12.24 24.95 3.11
CA PRO A 34 -13.44 25.44 3.79
C PRO A 34 -14.71 24.70 3.37
N VAL A 35 -14.71 23.99 2.24
CA VAL A 35 -15.86 23.24 1.71
C VAL A 35 -15.50 21.76 1.59
N ILE A 36 -16.34 20.91 2.17
CA ILE A 36 -16.21 19.46 2.12
C ILE A 36 -16.69 18.97 0.74
N ASP A 37 -15.81 18.28 0.02
CA ASP A 37 -16.12 17.59 -1.23
C ASP A 37 -16.09 16.06 -0.98
N PRO A 38 -17.25 15.41 -0.83
CA PRO A 38 -17.32 13.98 -0.52
C PRO A 38 -16.67 13.10 -1.58
N VAL A 39 -16.73 13.49 -2.86
CA VAL A 39 -16.15 12.73 -3.97
C VAL A 39 -14.63 12.69 -3.83
N ARG A 40 -14.02 13.84 -3.51
CA ARG A 40 -12.57 13.91 -3.29
C ARG A 40 -12.12 13.19 -2.02
N ILE A 41 -12.92 13.23 -0.95
CA ILE A 41 -12.61 12.47 0.27
C ILE A 41 -12.60 10.97 -0.01
N ILE A 42 -13.62 10.47 -0.72
CA ILE A 42 -13.68 9.07 -1.14
C ILE A 42 -12.49 8.74 -2.06
N ALA A 43 -12.15 9.60 -3.00
CA ALA A 43 -11.01 9.40 -3.89
C ALA A 43 -9.67 9.36 -3.12
N VAL A 44 -9.48 10.24 -2.12
CA VAL A 44 -8.31 10.22 -1.22
C VAL A 44 -8.23 8.91 -0.46
N LEU A 45 -9.34 8.46 0.14
CA LEU A 45 -9.40 7.20 0.87
C LEU A 45 -9.08 6.02 -0.03
N VAL A 46 -9.76 5.89 -1.17
CA VAL A 46 -9.57 4.75 -2.07
C VAL A 46 -8.15 4.75 -2.66
N ALA A 47 -7.67 5.88 -3.17
CA ALA A 47 -6.32 5.96 -3.72
C ALA A 47 -5.25 5.77 -2.64
N GLY A 48 -5.43 6.34 -1.44
CA GLY A 48 -4.54 6.20 -0.29
C GLY A 48 -4.44 4.76 0.18
N THR A 49 -5.58 4.09 0.38
CA THR A 49 -5.67 2.66 0.74
C THR A 49 -4.96 1.78 -0.29
N LEU A 50 -5.23 1.99 -1.58
CA LEU A 50 -4.64 1.19 -2.65
C LEU A 50 -3.13 1.41 -2.77
N ALA A 51 -2.66 2.67 -2.72
CA ALA A 51 -1.24 2.98 -2.84
C ALA A 51 -0.44 2.45 -1.65
N SER A 52 -0.90 2.71 -0.42
CA SER A 52 -0.23 2.26 0.79
C SER A 52 -0.28 0.74 0.95
N GLY A 53 -1.43 0.11 0.64
CA GLY A 53 -1.59 -1.34 0.64
C GLY A 53 -0.73 -2.02 -0.43
N GLY A 54 -0.71 -1.47 -1.64
CA GLY A 54 0.13 -1.94 -2.74
C GLY A 54 1.62 -1.83 -2.42
N ALA A 55 2.07 -0.69 -1.91
CA ALA A 55 3.44 -0.49 -1.46
C ALA A 55 3.80 -1.41 -0.29
N GLY A 56 2.88 -1.68 0.62
CA GLY A 56 3.02 -2.70 1.67
C GLY A 56 3.24 -4.10 1.12
N ALA A 57 2.47 -4.51 0.10
CA ALA A 57 2.63 -5.80 -0.55
C ALA A 57 3.97 -5.90 -1.30
N LEU A 58 4.38 -4.84 -2.00
CA LEU A 58 5.68 -4.76 -2.67
C LEU A 58 6.85 -4.79 -1.67
N ASN A 59 6.74 -4.12 -0.52
CA ASN A 59 7.74 -4.23 0.55
C ASN A 59 7.87 -5.69 1.02
N ASN A 60 6.76 -6.40 1.25
CA ASN A 60 6.82 -7.82 1.63
C ASN A 60 7.45 -8.68 0.52
N TYR A 61 7.21 -8.35 -0.74
CA TYR A 61 7.87 -9.02 -1.86
C TYR A 61 9.39 -8.79 -1.85
N VAL A 62 9.85 -7.56 -1.62
CA VAL A 62 11.30 -7.26 -1.56
C VAL A 62 11.96 -7.96 -0.37
N ASP A 63 11.33 -7.93 0.81
CA ASP A 63 11.86 -8.53 2.05
C ASP A 63 11.82 -10.08 2.08
N ARG A 64 11.22 -10.73 1.08
CA ARG A 64 10.84 -12.15 1.12
C ARG A 64 11.95 -13.15 1.48
N ASN A 65 13.19 -12.86 1.11
CA ASN A 65 14.33 -13.74 1.37
C ASN A 65 14.81 -13.58 2.82
N LEU A 66 15.03 -12.33 3.25
CA LEU A 66 15.40 -12.01 4.64
C LEU A 66 14.33 -12.48 5.63
N ASP A 67 13.05 -12.31 5.26
CA ASP A 67 11.95 -12.75 6.11
C ASP A 67 11.90 -14.27 6.31
N ARG A 68 12.47 -15.09 5.39
CA ARG A 68 12.55 -16.55 5.58
C ARG A 68 13.53 -16.94 6.68
N GLU A 69 14.60 -16.16 6.84
CA GLU A 69 15.67 -16.43 7.80
C GLU A 69 15.35 -15.88 9.20
N MET A 70 14.36 -14.99 9.31
CA MET A 70 13.95 -14.37 10.56
C MET A 70 12.84 -15.14 11.30
N ARG A 71 13.09 -15.57 12.55
CA ARG A 71 12.08 -16.22 13.41
C ARG A 71 10.77 -15.44 13.54
N ARG A 72 10.84 -14.11 13.56
CA ARG A 72 9.68 -13.21 13.71
C ARG A 72 8.83 -13.13 12.43
N THR A 73 9.44 -13.19 11.25
CA THR A 73 8.76 -12.88 9.97
C THR A 73 8.67 -14.07 9.02
N SER A 74 9.24 -15.23 9.38
CA SER A 74 9.14 -16.49 8.65
C SER A 74 7.71 -17.00 8.47
N GLN A 75 6.77 -16.54 9.31
CA GLN A 75 5.35 -16.87 9.21
C GLN A 75 4.55 -15.95 8.28
N ARG A 76 5.17 -14.94 7.66
CA ARG A 76 4.50 -14.06 6.69
C ARG A 76 4.06 -14.86 5.45
N PRO A 77 3.03 -14.39 4.70
CA PRO A 77 2.43 -15.15 3.60
C PRO A 77 3.41 -15.60 2.50
N ILE A 78 4.41 -14.77 2.15
CA ILE A 78 5.36 -15.08 1.08
C ILE A 78 6.45 -16.07 1.55
N PRO A 79 7.15 -15.85 2.69
CA PRO A 79 8.07 -16.84 3.26
C PRO A 79 7.43 -18.20 3.53
N LYS A 80 6.21 -18.20 4.07
CA LYS A 80 5.44 -19.41 4.39
C LYS A 80 4.93 -20.16 3.15
N GLY A 81 4.96 -19.52 1.97
CA GLY A 81 4.52 -20.11 0.71
C GLY A 81 3.01 -20.10 0.49
N THR A 82 2.21 -19.43 1.32
CA THR A 82 0.76 -19.31 1.08
C THR A 82 0.44 -18.41 -0.11
N ILE A 83 1.32 -17.44 -0.41
CA ILE A 83 1.28 -16.61 -1.62
C ILE A 83 2.63 -16.71 -2.33
N THR A 84 2.61 -16.98 -3.64
CA THR A 84 3.84 -17.01 -4.44
C THR A 84 4.40 -15.59 -4.62
N PRO A 85 5.74 -15.41 -4.67
CA PRO A 85 6.33 -14.09 -4.88
C PRO A 85 5.79 -13.37 -6.12
N ALA A 86 5.58 -14.09 -7.23
CA ALA A 86 5.02 -13.52 -8.46
C ALA A 86 3.59 -12.97 -8.25
N ARG A 87 2.73 -13.69 -7.53
CA ARG A 87 1.37 -13.22 -7.22
C ARG A 87 1.39 -11.99 -6.31
N ALA A 88 2.27 -11.97 -5.31
CA ALA A 88 2.43 -10.81 -4.44
C ALA A 88 2.92 -9.57 -5.21
N LEU A 89 3.86 -9.75 -6.15
CA LEU A 89 4.36 -8.68 -7.01
C LEU A 89 3.25 -8.11 -7.90
N VAL A 90 2.54 -8.96 -8.64
CA VAL A 90 1.44 -8.54 -9.52
C VAL A 90 0.34 -7.84 -8.72
N PHE A 91 -0.02 -8.39 -7.56
CA PHE A 91 -1.00 -7.78 -6.67
C PHE A 91 -0.58 -6.38 -6.20
N GLY A 92 0.65 -6.24 -5.69
CA GLY A 92 1.16 -4.94 -5.25
C GLY A 92 1.21 -3.91 -6.37
N LEU A 93 1.70 -4.29 -7.55
CA LEU A 93 1.73 -3.41 -8.74
C LEU A 93 0.32 -3.01 -9.20
N ALA A 94 -0.63 -3.94 -9.22
CA ALA A 94 -2.02 -3.67 -9.60
C ALA A 94 -2.70 -2.68 -8.64
N LEU A 95 -2.47 -2.81 -7.34
CA LEU A 95 -2.99 -1.87 -6.35
C LEU A 95 -2.40 -0.46 -6.53
N VAL A 96 -1.07 -0.35 -6.70
CA VAL A 96 -0.44 0.96 -6.94
C VAL A 96 -0.92 1.57 -8.26
N ALA A 97 -1.01 0.79 -9.34
CA ALA A 97 -1.53 1.27 -10.62
C ALA A 97 -2.98 1.74 -10.51
N GLY A 98 -3.84 1.00 -9.81
CA GLY A 98 -5.22 1.38 -9.53
C GLY A 98 -5.31 2.67 -8.70
N ALA A 99 -4.44 2.83 -7.70
CA ALA A 99 -4.35 4.06 -6.92
C ALA A 99 -4.04 5.27 -7.80
N LEU A 100 -3.05 5.15 -8.69
CA LEU A 100 -2.64 6.23 -9.59
C LEU A 100 -3.71 6.56 -10.64
N ALA A 101 -4.42 5.56 -11.15
CA ALA A 101 -5.54 5.77 -12.05
C ALA A 101 -6.65 6.60 -11.37
N ILE A 102 -7.02 6.23 -10.15
CA ILE A 102 -8.05 6.95 -9.37
C ILE A 102 -7.57 8.35 -9.00
N SER A 103 -6.35 8.49 -8.46
CA SER A 103 -5.85 9.80 -8.03
C SER A 103 -5.69 10.77 -9.20
N THR A 104 -5.29 10.30 -10.38
CA THR A 104 -5.12 11.16 -11.56
C THR A 104 -6.45 11.68 -12.11
N VAL A 105 -7.53 10.90 -11.96
CA VAL A 105 -8.87 11.28 -12.43
C VAL A 105 -9.58 12.22 -11.44
N PHE A 106 -9.49 11.93 -10.14
CA PHE A 106 -10.32 12.59 -9.13
C PHE A 106 -9.60 13.62 -8.26
N LEU A 107 -8.26 13.60 -8.23
CA LEU A 107 -7.45 14.47 -7.38
C LEU A 107 -6.54 15.38 -8.23
N PRO A 108 -6.05 16.51 -7.67
CA PRO A 108 -5.06 17.32 -8.35
C PRO A 108 -3.81 16.52 -8.71
N LEU A 109 -3.20 16.81 -9.87
CA LEU A 109 -2.00 16.11 -10.35
C LEU A 109 -0.87 16.07 -9.32
N LEU A 110 -0.70 17.16 -8.56
CA LEU A 110 0.29 17.25 -7.49
C LEU A 110 0.04 16.22 -6.36
N ALA A 111 -1.21 15.97 -6.00
CA ALA A 111 -1.56 14.94 -5.02
C ALA A 111 -1.27 13.53 -5.56
N SER A 112 -1.61 13.27 -6.83
CA SER A 112 -1.27 12.01 -7.51
C SER A 112 0.24 11.77 -7.56
N LEU A 113 1.03 12.82 -7.81
CA LEU A 113 2.48 12.76 -7.77
C LEU A 113 3.00 12.39 -6.37
N PHE A 114 2.45 12.97 -5.31
CA PHE A 114 2.86 12.61 -3.95
C PHE A 114 2.45 11.19 -3.56
N ILE A 115 1.30 10.69 -4.04
CA ILE A 115 0.91 9.28 -3.87
C ILE A 115 1.93 8.36 -4.55
N PHE A 116 2.30 8.67 -5.79
CA PHE A 116 3.33 7.93 -6.53
C PHE A 116 4.67 7.95 -5.79
N LEU A 117 5.15 9.14 -5.41
CA LEU A 117 6.42 9.31 -4.72
C LEU A 117 6.42 8.59 -3.37
N GLY A 118 5.33 8.67 -2.60
CA GLY A 118 5.21 7.95 -1.33
C GLY A 118 5.34 6.44 -1.49
N ALA A 119 4.63 5.86 -2.48
CA ALA A 119 4.75 4.44 -2.79
C ALA A 119 6.16 4.07 -3.29
N ALA A 120 6.72 4.87 -4.19
CA ALA A 120 8.05 4.64 -4.77
C ALA A 120 9.16 4.75 -3.72
N ILE A 121 9.14 5.78 -2.87
CA ILE A 121 10.11 5.97 -1.79
C ILE A 121 10.01 4.82 -0.79
N TYR A 122 8.80 4.40 -0.41
CA TYR A 122 8.64 3.30 0.53
C TYR A 122 9.26 2.01 -0.01
N VAL A 123 8.98 1.65 -1.26
CA VAL A 123 9.45 0.38 -1.85
C VAL A 123 10.91 0.42 -2.29
N LEU A 124 11.34 1.50 -2.95
CA LEU A 124 12.66 1.59 -3.58
C LEU A 124 13.73 2.11 -2.64
N PHE A 125 13.41 3.16 -1.86
CA PHE A 125 14.39 3.81 -0.99
C PHE A 125 14.40 3.18 0.40
N TYR A 126 13.26 3.16 1.07
CA TYR A 126 13.20 2.69 2.45
C TYR A 126 13.51 1.19 2.56
N THR A 127 12.81 0.34 1.82
CA THR A 127 12.99 -1.11 1.93
C THR A 127 14.37 -1.58 1.48
N LYS A 128 15.00 -0.93 0.50
CA LYS A 128 16.29 -1.39 -0.04
C LYS A 128 17.51 -0.77 0.64
N TYR A 129 17.43 0.50 1.06
CA TYR A 129 18.63 1.24 1.50
C TYR A 129 18.64 1.58 2.99
N LEU A 130 17.50 1.92 3.58
CA LEU A 130 17.42 2.32 5.00
C LEU A 130 17.11 1.16 5.94
N LYS A 131 16.64 0.04 5.40
CA LYS A 131 16.22 -1.13 6.16
C LYS A 131 17.07 -2.37 5.80
N PRO A 132 18.41 -2.32 5.93
CA PRO A 132 19.19 -3.55 5.93
C PRO A 132 18.82 -4.44 7.13
#